data_AF-A0A7X5SBU0-F1
#
_entry.id   AF-A0A7X5SBU0-F1
#
_cell.length_a   1.000
_cell.length_b   1.000
_cell.length_c   1.000
_cell.angle_alpha   90.00
_cell.angle_beta   90.00
_cell.angle_gamma   90.00
#
_symmetry.space_group_name_H-M   'P 1'
#
loop_
_entity.id
_entity.type
_entity.pdbx_description
1 polymer ?
#
loop_
_entity_poly.entity_id
_entity_poly.type
_entity_poly.pdbx_seq_one_letter_code
_entity_poly.pdbx_strand_id
1 'polypeptide(L)'
;KQYLILDVHNYAKYNGKRIGSSEVPTAAVADLWRRLALEFKDDKSVIFGLMNEPNGISATDWASAAQGAINAIRKTGARNLILVPGTAYSGAHSWRSSNYGVSNAKALEILKDPGNNLAFEAHQYLDNDYSGTKPVCTSATVG
;
A
#
# COMPACT_ATOMS: atom_id res chain seq x y z
N LYS A 1 4.37 -25.29 -2.02
CA LYS A 1 3.68 -24.37 -2.99
C LYS A 1 3.93 -22.96 -2.51
N GLN A 2 4.27 -22.03 -3.41
CA GLN A 2 4.53 -20.63 -3.10
C GLN A 2 3.31 -19.79 -3.48
N TYR A 3 3.15 -18.65 -2.81
CA TYR A 3 2.22 -17.58 -3.19
C TYR A 3 2.99 -16.52 -3.99
N LEU A 4 2.28 -15.74 -4.80
CA LEU A 4 2.84 -14.62 -5.58
C LEU A 4 2.16 -13.32 -5.17
N ILE A 5 2.94 -12.37 -4.66
CA ILE A 5 2.47 -10.99 -4.45
C ILE A 5 2.70 -10.23 -5.75
N LEU A 6 1.62 -9.69 -6.32
CA LEU A 6 1.70 -8.70 -7.39
C LEU A 6 1.90 -7.34 -6.73
N ASP A 7 3.16 -6.92 -6.63
CA ASP A 7 3.54 -5.62 -6.09
C ASP A 7 3.58 -4.56 -7.20
N VAL A 8 2.66 -3.59 -7.12
CA VAL A 8 2.71 -2.40 -7.98
C VAL A 8 3.78 -1.44 -7.45
N HIS A 9 5.00 -1.63 -7.95
CA HIS A 9 6.22 -1.03 -7.40
C HIS A 9 6.43 0.44 -7.82
N ASN A 10 5.50 1.33 -7.43
CA ASN A 10 5.34 2.64 -8.07
C ASN A 10 5.42 3.85 -7.14
N TYR A 11 5.57 3.68 -5.82
CA TYR A 11 5.78 4.79 -4.87
C TYR A 11 4.67 5.86 -4.91
N ALA A 12 3.44 5.42 -5.18
CA ALA A 12 2.28 6.27 -5.44
C ALA A 12 2.44 7.25 -6.62
N LYS A 13 3.19 6.87 -7.67
CA LYS A 13 3.39 7.65 -8.90
C LYS A 13 3.15 6.84 -10.17
N TYR A 14 2.74 7.53 -11.24
CA TYR A 14 2.75 7.02 -12.60
C TYR A 14 3.48 8.02 -13.50
N ASN A 15 4.47 7.56 -14.27
CA ASN A 15 5.34 8.41 -15.09
C ASN A 15 5.90 9.63 -14.32
N GLY A 16 6.31 9.41 -13.07
CA GLY A 16 6.84 10.44 -12.17
C GLY A 16 5.79 11.37 -11.54
N LYS A 17 4.52 11.30 -11.96
CA LYS A 17 3.42 12.14 -11.46
C LYS A 17 2.72 11.45 -10.29
N ARG A 18 2.43 12.21 -9.23
CA ARG A 18 1.85 11.68 -7.99
C ARG A 18 0.36 11.40 -8.16
N ILE A 19 -0.10 10.28 -7.58
CA ILE A 19 -1.53 10.01 -7.41
C ILE A 19 -2.22 11.17 -6.67
N GLY A 20 -3.39 11.57 -7.11
CA GLY A 20 -4.14 12.73 -6.60
C GLY A 20 -3.83 14.04 -7.34
N SER A 21 -2.84 14.05 -8.24
CA SER A 21 -2.64 15.17 -9.18
C SER A 21 -3.69 15.14 -10.30
N SER A 22 -3.77 16.24 -11.06
CA SER A 22 -4.61 16.32 -12.27
C SER A 22 -4.20 15.31 -13.35
N GLU A 23 -2.91 14.95 -13.41
CA GLU A 23 -2.35 14.00 -14.38
C GLU A 23 -2.59 12.54 -13.97
N VAL A 24 -2.66 12.26 -12.66
CA VAL A 24 -2.87 10.91 -12.11
C VAL A 24 -3.95 10.96 -11.03
N PRO A 25 -5.23 10.99 -11.42
CA PRO A 25 -6.33 10.98 -10.45
C PRO A 25 -6.36 9.65 -9.69
N THR A 26 -6.91 9.65 -8.47
CA THR A 26 -7.04 8.44 -7.64
C THR A 26 -7.82 7.31 -8.35
N ALA A 27 -8.75 7.65 -9.25
CA ALA A 27 -9.48 6.70 -10.08
C ALA A 27 -8.57 5.84 -10.98
N ALA A 28 -7.38 6.31 -11.34
CA ALA A 28 -6.42 5.52 -12.13
C ALA A 28 -5.93 4.29 -11.36
N VAL A 29 -5.72 4.42 -10.04
CA VAL A 29 -5.33 3.30 -9.16
C VAL A 29 -6.44 2.25 -9.11
N ALA A 30 -7.69 2.70 -9.00
CA ALA A 30 -8.86 1.82 -8.98
C ALA A 30 -9.04 1.08 -10.31
N ASP A 31 -8.83 1.73 -11.48
CA ASP A 31 -8.94 1.05 -12.77
C ASP A 31 -7.82 0.03 -13.00
N LEU A 32 -6.58 0.36 -12.61
CA LEU A 32 -5.46 -0.60 -12.64
C LEU A 32 -5.82 -1.87 -11.86
N TRP A 33 -6.25 -1.71 -10.61
CA TRP A 33 -6.57 -2.84 -9.74
C TRP A 33 -7.83 -3.59 -10.16
N ARG A 34 -8.81 -2.91 -10.76
CA ARG A 34 -9.95 -3.59 -11.39
C ARG A 34 -9.49 -4.53 -12.50
N ARG A 35 -8.56 -4.09 -13.36
CA ARG A 35 -8.04 -4.91 -14.47
C ARG A 35 -7.24 -6.10 -13.95
N LEU A 36 -6.29 -5.88 -13.05
CA LEU A 36 -5.52 -6.97 -12.44
C LEU A 36 -6.42 -7.98 -11.71
N ALA A 37 -7.42 -7.50 -10.96
CA ALA A 37 -8.34 -8.38 -10.27
C ALA A 37 -9.18 -9.22 -11.24
N LEU A 38 -9.61 -8.68 -12.39
CA LEU A 38 -10.35 -9.48 -13.39
C LEU A 38 -9.51 -10.63 -13.94
N GLU A 39 -8.20 -10.43 -14.12
CA GLU A 39 -7.28 -11.47 -14.59
C GLU A 39 -7.01 -12.55 -13.52
N PHE A 40 -6.89 -12.15 -12.25
CA PHE A 40 -6.38 -13.03 -11.18
C PHE A 40 -7.40 -13.43 -10.10
N LYS A 41 -8.67 -13.03 -10.22
CA LYS A 41 -9.71 -13.29 -9.19
C LYS A 41 -9.90 -14.77 -8.82
N ASP A 42 -9.63 -15.67 -9.76
CA ASP A 42 -9.83 -17.12 -9.60
C ASP A 42 -8.53 -17.84 -9.19
N ASP A 43 -7.40 -17.14 -9.13
CA ASP A 43 -6.11 -17.69 -8.70
C ASP A 43 -5.86 -17.47 -7.20
N LYS A 44 -6.00 -18.56 -6.43
CA LYS A 44 -5.80 -18.55 -4.97
C LYS A 44 -4.34 -18.37 -4.53
N SER A 45 -3.39 -18.47 -5.44
CA SER A 45 -1.96 -18.26 -5.15
C SER A 45 -1.55 -16.79 -5.25
N VAL A 46 -2.38 -15.93 -5.84
CA VAL A 46 -2.10 -14.51 -6.07
C VAL A 46 -2.59 -13.65 -4.90
N ILE A 47 -1.72 -12.75 -4.46
CA ILE A 47 -1.95 -11.71 -3.44
C ILE A 47 -1.78 -10.33 -4.11
N PHE A 48 -2.63 -9.37 -3.77
CA PHE A 48 -2.63 -8.04 -4.36
C PHE A 48 -1.90 -7.04 -3.45
N GLY A 49 -0.65 -6.69 -3.77
CA GLY A 49 0.12 -5.65 -3.09
C GLY A 49 -0.14 -4.29 -3.71
N LEU A 50 -1.01 -3.49 -3.08
CA LEU A 50 -1.66 -2.34 -3.75
C LEU A 50 -0.67 -1.33 -4.35
N MET A 51 0.43 -1.07 -3.66
CA MET A 51 1.42 -0.08 -4.04
C MET A 51 2.67 -0.22 -3.17
N ASN A 52 3.86 -0.33 -3.75
CA ASN A 52 5.08 -0.22 -2.97
C ASN A 52 5.26 1.20 -2.41
N GLU A 53 5.51 1.29 -1.11
CA GLU A 53 6.00 2.48 -0.40
C GLU A 53 5.44 3.85 -0.86
N PRO A 54 4.11 4.10 -0.75
CA PRO A 54 3.56 5.43 -0.96
C PRO A 54 4.30 6.49 -0.15
N ASN A 55 4.62 7.61 -0.77
CA ASN A 55 5.28 8.76 -0.14
C ASN A 55 4.84 10.06 -0.83
N GLY A 56 5.10 11.22 -0.21
CA GLY A 56 4.76 12.52 -0.80
C GLY A 56 3.28 12.69 -1.20
N ILE A 57 2.40 11.91 -0.55
CA ILE A 57 0.94 11.98 -0.55
C ILE A 57 0.52 11.91 0.92
N SER A 58 -0.49 12.68 1.34
CA SER A 58 -0.94 12.65 2.73
C SER A 58 -1.51 11.26 3.08
N ALA A 59 -1.45 10.87 4.37
CA ALA A 59 -1.98 9.58 4.79
C ALA A 59 -3.50 9.47 4.51
N THR A 60 -4.23 10.58 4.66
CA THR A 60 -5.67 10.66 4.38
C THR A 60 -5.99 10.53 2.89
N ASP A 61 -5.23 11.19 2.02
CA ASP A 61 -5.44 11.08 0.56
C ASP A 61 -5.07 9.69 0.06
N TRP A 62 -4.00 9.11 0.60
CA TRP A 62 -3.62 7.73 0.32
C TRP A 62 -4.69 6.73 0.78
N ALA A 63 -5.22 6.87 2.00
CA ALA A 63 -6.30 6.02 2.49
C ALA A 63 -7.54 6.07 1.58
N SER A 64 -7.90 7.26 1.07
CA SER A 64 -8.98 7.43 0.10
C SER A 64 -8.70 6.68 -1.22
N ALA A 65 -7.49 6.80 -1.77
CA ALA A 65 -7.08 6.08 -2.98
C ALA A 65 -7.09 4.56 -2.77
N ALA A 66 -6.54 4.07 -1.65
CA ALA A 66 -6.52 2.66 -1.28
C ALA A 66 -7.93 2.10 -1.12
N GLN A 67 -8.85 2.84 -0.47
CA GLN A 67 -10.25 2.45 -0.36
C GLN A 67 -10.93 2.31 -1.74
N GLY A 68 -10.62 3.22 -2.67
CA GLY A 68 -11.06 3.14 -4.06
C GLY A 68 -10.61 1.86 -4.75
N ALA A 69 -9.33 1.49 -4.59
CA ALA A 69 -8.76 0.26 -5.14
C ALA A 69 -9.38 -0.99 -4.51
N ILE A 70 -9.53 -1.06 -3.18
CA ILE A 70 -10.19 -2.17 -2.46
C ILE A 70 -11.60 -2.37 -3.02
N ASN A 71 -12.38 -1.28 -3.13
CA ASN A 71 -13.74 -1.34 -3.66
C ASN A 71 -13.77 -1.84 -5.11
N ALA A 72 -12.85 -1.36 -5.95
CA ALA A 72 -12.74 -1.78 -7.35
C ALA A 72 -12.41 -3.27 -7.48
N ILE A 73 -11.45 -3.77 -6.69
CA ILE A 73 -11.09 -5.20 -6.63
C ILE A 73 -12.31 -6.03 -6.23
N ARG A 74 -12.97 -5.69 -5.11
CA ARG A 74 -14.10 -6.49 -4.61
C ARG A 74 -15.31 -6.47 -5.54
N LYS A 75 -15.54 -5.39 -6.28
CA LYS A 75 -16.59 -5.32 -7.32
C LYS A 75 -16.38 -6.32 -8.47
N THR A 76 -15.16 -6.82 -8.69
CA THR A 76 -14.89 -7.87 -9.70
C THR A 76 -15.28 -9.28 -9.24
N GLY A 77 -15.57 -9.45 -7.94
CA GLY A 77 -15.75 -10.76 -7.31
C GLY A 77 -14.48 -11.36 -6.72
N ALA A 78 -13.31 -10.74 -6.91
CA ALA A 78 -12.04 -11.24 -6.39
C ALA A 78 -12.03 -11.39 -4.86
N ARG A 79 -11.56 -12.54 -4.37
CA ARG A 79 -11.43 -12.90 -2.95
C ARG A 79 -9.99 -12.99 -2.46
N ASN A 80 -9.03 -12.64 -3.32
CA ASN A 80 -7.60 -12.60 -3.00
C ASN A 80 -7.33 -11.72 -1.76
N LEU A 81 -6.24 -12.04 -1.05
CA LEU A 81 -5.72 -11.17 0.01
C LEU A 81 -5.27 -9.85 -0.63
N ILE A 82 -5.62 -8.73 0.02
CA ILE A 82 -5.17 -7.40 -0.36
C ILE A 82 -4.19 -6.91 0.72
N LEU A 83 -2.99 -6.53 0.31
CA LEU A 83 -2.01 -5.88 1.17
C LEU A 83 -2.10 -4.37 0.95
N VAL A 84 -2.35 -3.64 2.03
CA VAL A 84 -2.58 -2.19 2.00
C VAL A 84 -1.46 -1.48 2.76
N PRO A 85 -0.60 -0.72 2.07
CA PRO A 85 0.45 0.08 2.71
C PRO A 85 -0.14 1.37 3.31
N GLY A 86 0.66 2.07 4.10
CA GLY A 86 0.50 3.48 4.44
C GLY A 86 1.32 4.41 3.54
N THR A 87 1.29 5.71 3.83
CA THR A 87 2.27 6.67 3.28
C THR A 87 3.59 6.64 4.07
N ALA A 88 4.50 7.58 3.81
CA ALA A 88 5.81 7.66 4.45
C ALA A 88 6.59 6.34 4.31
N TYR A 89 6.61 5.80 3.09
CA TYR A 89 7.27 4.54 2.73
C TYR A 89 6.74 3.32 3.48
N SER A 90 5.51 3.41 4.00
CA SER A 90 4.87 2.38 4.81
C SER A 90 5.73 1.86 5.97
N GLY A 91 6.61 2.70 6.54
CA GLY A 91 7.52 2.27 7.60
C GLY A 91 6.79 1.85 8.87
N ALA A 92 7.05 0.65 9.40
CA ALA A 92 6.48 0.18 10.65
C ALA A 92 6.87 1.09 11.83
N HIS A 93 8.16 1.46 11.93
CA HIS A 93 8.70 2.40 12.90
C HIS A 93 7.99 3.77 12.92
N SER A 94 7.40 4.21 11.81
CA SER A 94 6.76 5.53 11.66
C SER A 94 5.24 5.47 11.55
N TRP A 95 4.62 4.28 11.71
CA TRP A 95 3.19 4.06 11.48
C TRP A 95 2.28 4.98 12.31
N ARG A 96 2.67 5.26 13.56
CA ARG A 96 1.94 6.14 14.49
C ARG A 96 2.46 7.57 14.51
N SER A 97 3.53 7.88 13.78
CA SER A 97 4.14 9.21 13.77
C SER A 97 3.20 10.23 13.12
N SER A 98 3.11 11.42 13.72
CA SER A 98 2.40 12.58 13.17
C SER A 98 3.34 13.59 12.50
N ASN A 99 4.62 13.25 12.33
CA ASN A 99 5.61 14.18 11.76
C ASN A 99 5.35 14.51 10.28
N TYR A 100 4.58 13.67 9.58
CA TYR A 100 4.14 13.87 8.20
C TYR A 100 2.63 14.24 8.10
N GLY A 101 2.05 14.77 9.18
CA GLY A 101 0.64 15.14 9.26
C GLY A 101 -0.19 14.08 10.00
N VAL A 102 -1.37 13.73 9.47
CA VAL A 102 -2.16 12.61 10.01
C VAL A 102 -1.35 11.32 9.85
N SER A 103 -1.23 10.55 10.93
CA SER A 103 -0.48 9.28 10.92
C SER A 103 -1.18 8.20 10.10
N ASN A 104 -0.42 7.22 9.59
CA ASN A 104 -0.99 6.03 8.95
C ASN A 104 -1.95 5.30 9.88
N ALA A 105 -1.57 5.16 11.16
CA ALA A 105 -2.41 4.56 12.19
C ALA A 105 -3.80 5.20 12.23
N LYS A 106 -3.89 6.54 12.17
CA LYS A 106 -5.18 7.24 12.22
C LYS A 106 -5.91 7.21 10.89
N ALA A 107 -5.20 7.46 9.79
CA ALA A 107 -5.81 7.58 8.47
C ALA A 107 -6.41 6.26 7.96
N LEU A 108 -5.80 5.12 8.30
CA LEU A 108 -6.19 3.82 7.77
C LEU A 108 -7.28 3.11 8.61
N GLU A 109 -7.63 3.63 9.78
CA GLU A 109 -8.76 3.13 10.60
C GLU A 109 -10.09 3.11 9.83
N ILE A 110 -10.25 3.99 8.83
CA ILE A 110 -11.49 4.13 8.06
C ILE A 110 -11.66 3.04 7.00
N LEU A 111 -10.60 2.28 6.70
CA LEU A 111 -10.63 1.32 5.61
C LEU A 111 -11.60 0.18 5.90
N LYS A 112 -12.38 -0.17 4.88
CA LYS A 112 -13.32 -1.29 4.92
C LYS A 112 -13.10 -2.16 3.71
N ASP A 113 -12.92 -3.46 3.96
CA ASP A 113 -12.91 -4.48 2.93
C ASP A 113 -14.19 -5.31 2.99
N PRO A 114 -15.11 -5.17 2.00
CA PRO A 114 -16.29 -6.03 1.90
C PRO A 114 -15.98 -7.53 1.79
N GLY A 115 -14.76 -7.89 1.37
CA GLY A 115 -14.29 -9.27 1.34
C GLY A 115 -13.68 -9.78 2.64
N ASN A 116 -13.48 -8.91 3.64
CA ASN A 116 -12.85 -9.21 4.92
C ASN A 116 -11.55 -10.04 4.81
N ASN A 117 -10.71 -9.71 3.84
CA ASN A 117 -9.44 -10.42 3.58
C ASN A 117 -8.36 -9.40 3.18
N LEU A 118 -7.99 -8.59 4.17
CA LEU A 118 -7.06 -7.46 4.05
C LEU A 118 -5.99 -7.58 5.14
N ALA A 119 -4.75 -7.27 4.78
CA ALA A 119 -3.66 -7.06 5.73
C ALA A 119 -3.00 -5.70 5.48
N PHE A 120 -2.46 -5.08 6.53
CA PHE A 120 -1.63 -3.90 6.38
C PHE A 120 -0.21 -4.31 6.02
N GLU A 121 0.34 -3.67 4.99
CA GLU A 121 1.72 -3.86 4.55
C GLU A 121 2.61 -2.82 5.22
N ALA A 122 3.69 -3.23 5.87
CA ALA A 122 4.65 -2.31 6.46
C ALA A 122 6.08 -2.76 6.16
N HIS A 123 6.96 -1.79 5.97
CA HIS A 123 8.38 -2.01 5.69
C HIS A 123 9.22 -1.64 6.92
N GLN A 124 10.36 -2.30 7.08
CA GLN A 124 11.28 -2.01 8.16
C GLN A 124 12.71 -2.33 7.75
N TYR A 125 13.55 -1.30 7.74
CA TYR A 125 15.00 -1.46 7.65
C TYR A 125 15.63 -1.12 9.00
N LEU A 126 16.89 -1.49 9.19
CA LEU A 126 17.57 -1.45 10.49
C LEU A 126 18.70 -0.42 10.55
N ASP A 127 19.00 0.27 9.45
CA ASP A 127 19.91 1.41 9.46
C ASP A 127 19.24 2.63 10.14
N ASN A 128 20.05 3.65 10.45
CA ASN A 128 19.69 4.68 11.43
C ASN A 128 18.50 5.57 11.03
N ASP A 129 18.24 5.66 9.73
CA ASP A 129 17.12 6.39 9.17
C ASP A 129 16.05 5.47 8.57
N TYR A 130 16.16 4.15 8.81
CA TYR A 130 15.23 3.11 8.35
C TYR A 130 15.04 3.07 6.82
N SER A 131 16.05 3.52 6.07
CA SER A 131 16.01 3.62 4.61
C SER A 131 16.50 2.37 3.87
N GLY A 132 17.24 1.49 4.56
CA GLY A 132 17.87 0.31 3.95
C GLY A 132 19.02 0.67 3.01
N THR A 133 19.53 1.90 3.07
CA THR A 133 20.59 2.36 2.15
C THR A 133 22.00 1.99 2.63
N LYS A 134 22.14 1.63 3.91
CA LYS A 134 23.41 1.25 4.52
C LYS A 134 23.39 -0.20 4.99
N PRO A 135 24.50 -0.94 4.83
CA PRO A 135 24.62 -2.33 5.32
C PRO A 135 24.90 -2.36 6.83
N VAL A 136 24.13 -1.63 7.62
CA VAL A 136 24.29 -1.53 9.08
C VAL A 136 22.97 -1.78 9.78
N CYS A 137 23.03 -2.46 10.92
CA CYS A 137 21.91 -2.57 11.85
C CYS A 137 22.24 -1.73 13.09
N THR A 138 21.40 -0.75 13.41
CA THR A 138 21.63 0.20 14.51
C THR A 138 21.50 -0.39 15.90
N SER A 139 20.82 -1.53 16.00
CA SER A 139 20.76 -2.28 17.24
C SER A 139 20.84 -3.77 16.92
N ALA A 140 21.66 -4.48 17.72
CA ALA A 140 21.74 -5.93 17.66
C ALA A 140 20.51 -6.63 18.27
N THR A 141 19.61 -5.86 18.92
CA THR A 141 18.44 -6.39 19.64
C THR A 141 17.11 -5.70 19.26
N VAL A 142 17.10 -4.74 18.33
CA VAL A 142 15.85 -4.11 17.86
C VAL A 142 15.44 -4.70 16.52
N GLY A 143 14.22 -5.23 16.53
CA GLY A 143 13.51 -5.98 15.51
C GLY A 143 12.36 -6.70 16.20
#